data_AF-A0A150TS99-F1
#
_entry.id   AF-A0A150TS99-F1
#
_cell.length_a   1.000
_cell.length_b   1.000
_cell.length_c   1.000
_cell.angle_alpha   90.00
_cell.angle_beta   90.00
_cell.angle_gamma   90.00
#
_symmetry.space_group_name_H-M   'P 1'
#
loop_
_entity.id
_entity.type
_entity.pdbx_description
1 polymer ?
#
loop_
_entity_poly.entity_id
_entity_poly.type
_entity_poly.pdbx_seq_one_letter_code
_entity_poly.pdbx_strand_id
1 'polypeptide(L)'
;MLLACGCASSSPLSPSLPDGADGARVPADGVPAAGVPAPAQSDAVARSAGPRGRVYPAEELRRVARVASARCKKANAPSDSACLLAEATPFLKYRPEDPDCRYVSGTALSVAECSDFSEGCQSVDPKDLDHQLAALQNAGKDCNREPTEIERAEVLKLAGSP
;
A
#
# COMPACT_ATOMS: atom_id res chain seq x y z
N MET A 1 -38.29 -33.76 -1.93
CA MET A 1 -39.49 -32.98 -2.36
C MET A 1 -39.40 -31.62 -1.67
N LEU A 2 -39.37 -30.45 -2.28
CA LEU A 2 -39.75 -29.97 -3.62
C LEU A 2 -38.80 -28.82 -4.07
N LEU A 3 -38.67 -28.69 -5.39
CA LEU A 3 -38.03 -27.60 -6.14
C LEU A 3 -38.94 -26.35 -6.27
N ALA A 4 -38.35 -25.17 -6.54
CA ALA A 4 -38.68 -24.18 -7.60
C ALA A 4 -38.03 -22.81 -7.24
N CYS A 5 -37.23 -22.09 -8.05
CA CYS A 5 -37.33 -21.57 -9.43
C CYS A 5 -38.35 -20.43 -9.66
N GLY A 6 -37.86 -19.31 -10.24
CA GLY A 6 -38.64 -18.27 -10.98
C GLY A 6 -38.35 -16.85 -10.47
N CYS A 7 -37.61 -15.94 -11.12
CA CYS A 7 -37.66 -15.31 -12.47
C CYS A 7 -38.60 -14.09 -12.60
N ALA A 8 -38.05 -13.02 -13.20
CA ALA A 8 -38.69 -11.95 -14.00
C ALA A 8 -39.53 -10.86 -13.26
N SER A 9 -39.68 -9.60 -13.70
CA SER A 9 -39.10 -8.75 -14.76
C SER A 9 -39.75 -7.33 -14.66
N SER A 10 -39.04 -6.32 -15.17
CA SER A 10 -39.53 -5.12 -15.88
C SER A 10 -40.26 -3.95 -15.18
N SER A 11 -39.78 -2.75 -15.53
CA SER A 11 -40.31 -1.39 -15.30
C SER A 11 -41.67 -1.08 -15.96
N PRO A 12 -42.26 0.10 -15.65
CA PRO A 12 -42.51 1.05 -16.74
C PRO A 12 -42.22 2.54 -16.41
N LEU A 13 -42.09 3.32 -17.50
CA LEU A 13 -42.01 4.78 -17.62
C LEU A 13 -43.30 5.46 -17.06
N SER A 14 -43.34 6.73 -16.64
CA SER A 14 -43.38 7.96 -17.48
C SER A 14 -43.80 9.22 -16.63
N PRO A 15 -43.76 10.45 -17.18
CA PRO A 15 -43.43 11.72 -16.48
C PRO A 15 -44.61 12.67 -16.22
N SER A 16 -44.35 13.83 -15.59
CA SER A 16 -45.24 15.02 -15.65
C SER A 16 -44.45 16.34 -15.55
N LEU A 17 -44.61 17.18 -16.57
CA LEU A 17 -44.33 18.63 -16.65
C LEU A 17 -45.49 19.44 -16.00
N PRO A 18 -45.34 20.74 -15.69
CA PRO A 18 -45.54 21.86 -16.64
C PRO A 18 -44.43 22.94 -16.54
N ASP A 19 -43.94 23.55 -17.64
CA ASP A 19 -44.48 24.65 -18.48
C ASP A 19 -44.54 26.04 -17.80
N GLY A 20 -43.85 27.03 -18.40
CA GLY A 20 -44.25 28.44 -18.30
C GLY A 20 -43.17 29.53 -18.12
N ALA A 21 -42.73 30.11 -19.26
CA ALA A 21 -42.43 31.54 -19.51
C ALA A 21 -41.19 32.27 -18.90
N ASP A 22 -40.20 32.48 -19.78
CA ASP A 22 -39.64 33.77 -20.26
C ASP A 22 -39.56 35.01 -19.34
N GLY A 23 -38.36 35.63 -19.26
CA GLY A 23 -38.27 37.08 -19.00
C GLY A 23 -37.08 37.59 -18.18
N ALA A 24 -36.09 38.16 -18.88
CA ALA A 24 -35.30 39.36 -18.55
C ALA A 24 -34.41 39.46 -17.28
N ARG A 25 -33.15 39.85 -17.54
CA ARG A 25 -32.12 40.36 -16.61
C ARG A 25 -32.56 41.63 -15.85
N VAL A 26 -32.05 41.83 -14.62
CA VAL A 26 -31.20 42.96 -14.12
C VAL A 26 -31.13 42.91 -12.56
N PRO A 27 -30.02 43.34 -11.93
CA PRO A 27 -29.63 42.98 -10.56
C PRO A 27 -29.96 44.06 -9.51
N ALA A 28 -30.01 43.69 -8.23
CA ALA A 28 -29.82 44.61 -7.10
C ALA A 28 -29.50 43.87 -5.79
N ASP A 29 -28.41 44.32 -5.16
CA ASP A 29 -28.03 44.31 -3.73
C ASP A 29 -28.81 43.48 -2.69
N GLY A 30 -28.03 42.73 -1.90
CA GLY A 30 -28.22 42.72 -0.45
C GLY A 30 -27.95 41.41 0.27
N VAL A 31 -27.03 41.50 1.24
CA VAL A 31 -26.81 40.66 2.45
C VAL A 31 -25.70 39.58 2.37
N PRO A 32 -24.65 39.67 3.23
CA PRO A 32 -23.65 38.62 3.38
C PRO A 32 -24.17 37.54 4.34
N ALA A 33 -24.33 36.32 3.84
CA ALA A 33 -24.63 35.15 4.67
C ALA A 33 -23.37 34.32 4.92
N ALA A 34 -23.19 33.98 6.19
CA ALA A 34 -22.04 33.34 6.78
C ALA A 34 -21.60 32.02 6.10
N GLY A 35 -20.29 31.91 5.89
CA GLY A 35 -19.49 30.70 6.10
C GLY A 35 -20.03 29.39 5.55
N VAL A 36 -19.76 29.13 4.27
CA VAL A 36 -19.63 27.74 3.79
C VAL A 36 -18.14 27.37 3.98
N PRO A 37 -17.78 26.39 4.83
CA PRO A 37 -16.41 25.93 4.86
C PRO A 37 -16.09 25.36 3.47
N ALA A 38 -15.02 25.86 2.86
CA ALA A 38 -14.50 25.32 1.62
C ALA A 38 -14.37 23.80 1.75
N PRO A 39 -14.74 22.99 0.73
CA PRO A 39 -14.35 21.59 0.74
C PRO A 39 -12.84 21.56 0.91
N ALA A 40 -12.39 20.86 1.96
CA ALA A 40 -10.99 20.54 2.13
C ALA A 40 -10.56 19.87 0.82
N GLN A 41 -9.80 20.60 0.00
CA GLN A 41 -9.04 20.00 -1.05
C GLN A 41 -8.04 19.13 -0.31
N SER A 42 -8.39 17.86 -0.16
CA SER A 42 -7.43 16.84 0.19
C SER A 42 -6.28 17.05 -0.78
N ASP A 43 -5.16 17.55 -0.27
CA ASP A 43 -3.85 17.42 -0.90
C ASP A 43 -3.52 15.92 -0.93
N ALA A 44 -4.28 15.16 -1.71
CA ALA A 44 -3.79 13.98 -2.37
C ALA A 44 -2.77 14.53 -3.34
N VAL A 45 -1.56 14.79 -2.82
CA VAL A 45 -0.36 14.95 -3.61
C VAL A 45 -0.29 13.68 -4.44
N ALA A 46 -0.86 13.75 -5.64
CA ALA A 46 -0.63 12.82 -6.71
C ALA A 46 0.86 12.99 -7.02
N ARG A 47 1.71 12.34 -6.21
CA ARG A 47 3.13 12.26 -6.43
C ARG A 47 3.25 11.56 -7.76
N SER A 48 3.46 12.32 -8.83
CA SER A 48 3.75 11.85 -10.17
C SER A 48 4.63 10.61 -10.05
N ALA A 49 4.07 9.47 -10.47
CA ALA A 49 4.81 8.24 -10.59
C ALA A 49 5.71 8.40 -11.82
N GLY A 50 6.89 9.02 -11.62
CA GLY A 50 8.00 8.84 -12.55
C GLY A 50 8.38 7.35 -12.66
N PRO A 51 9.39 6.98 -13.46
CA PRO A 51 9.79 5.57 -13.58
C PRO A 51 10.33 5.06 -12.23
N ARG A 52 9.42 4.58 -11.37
CA ARG A 52 9.69 4.03 -10.04
C ARG A 52 9.84 2.54 -10.23
N GLY A 53 11.07 2.04 -10.38
CA GLY A 53 11.21 0.61 -10.64
C GLY A 53 12.64 0.13 -10.73
N ARG A 54 13.46 0.45 -9.73
CA ARG A 54 14.73 -0.27 -9.45
C ARG A 54 15.04 -0.44 -7.97
N VAL A 55 14.35 0.33 -7.12
CA VAL A 55 14.67 0.50 -5.71
C VAL A 55 13.37 0.55 -4.91
N TYR A 56 13.38 -0.07 -3.73
CA TYR A 56 12.27 0.01 -2.78
C TYR A 56 12.01 1.47 -2.33
N PRO A 57 10.75 1.87 -2.13
CA PRO A 57 10.45 3.20 -1.63
C PRO A 57 10.97 3.40 -0.21
N ALA A 58 11.27 4.66 0.13
CA ALA A 58 11.91 5.01 1.42
C ALA A 58 11.15 4.49 2.65
N GLU A 59 9.81 4.49 2.64
CA GLU A 59 9.02 3.96 3.77
C GLU A 59 9.22 2.45 3.96
N GLU A 60 9.32 1.68 2.88
CA GLU A 60 9.58 0.24 2.95
C GLU A 60 11.00 -0.01 3.46
N LEU A 61 12.00 0.76 3.00
CA LEU A 61 13.38 0.67 3.51
C LEU A 61 13.49 1.00 5.00
N ARG A 62 12.70 1.97 5.51
CA ARG A 62 12.64 2.27 6.95
C ARG A 62 12.08 1.12 7.77
N ARG A 63 10.99 0.51 7.30
CA ARG A 63 10.39 -0.66 7.95
C ARG A 63 11.37 -1.83 7.97
N VAL A 64 12.05 -2.11 6.87
CA VAL A 64 13.11 -3.13 6.78
C VAL A 64 14.24 -2.84 7.76
N ALA A 65 14.78 -1.60 7.77
CA ALA A 65 15.84 -1.22 8.69
C ALA A 65 15.42 -1.39 10.16
N ARG A 66 14.18 -1.02 10.51
CA ARG A 66 13.62 -1.20 11.86
C ARG A 66 13.59 -2.67 12.28
N VAL A 67 13.06 -3.55 11.41
CA VAL A 67 13.03 -5.01 11.67
C VAL A 67 14.46 -5.56 11.82
N ALA A 68 15.36 -5.20 10.89
CA ALA A 68 16.75 -5.65 10.93
C ALA A 68 17.45 -5.19 12.22
N SER A 69 17.33 -3.92 12.60
CA SER A 69 17.89 -3.40 13.85
C SER A 69 17.35 -4.12 15.08
N ALA A 70 16.04 -4.41 15.15
CA ALA A 70 15.46 -5.11 16.29
C ALA A 70 15.98 -6.55 16.43
N ARG A 71 16.10 -7.26 15.31
CA ARG A 71 16.62 -8.63 15.28
C ARG A 71 18.11 -8.68 15.61
N CYS A 72 18.91 -7.79 15.03
CA CYS A 72 20.32 -7.67 15.35
C CYS A 72 20.57 -7.25 16.80
N LYS A 73 19.72 -6.37 17.36
CA LYS A 73 19.75 -6.06 18.79
C LYS A 73 19.47 -7.30 19.65
N LYS A 74 18.48 -8.12 19.29
CA LYS A 74 18.16 -9.38 19.97
C LYS A 74 19.31 -10.39 19.87
N ALA A 75 20.10 -10.34 18.80
CA ALA A 75 21.31 -11.15 18.60
C ALA A 75 22.58 -10.55 19.25
N ASN A 76 22.47 -9.44 20.01
CA ASN A 76 23.60 -8.70 20.61
C ASN A 76 24.61 -8.11 19.59
N ALA A 77 24.15 -7.79 18.38
CA ALA A 77 24.94 -7.19 17.30
C ALA A 77 24.27 -5.92 16.69
N PRO A 78 23.83 -4.93 17.49
CA PRO A 78 22.91 -3.88 17.06
C PRO A 78 23.43 -2.93 15.97
N SER A 79 24.74 -2.86 15.76
CA SER A 79 25.40 -1.99 14.76
C SER A 79 26.34 -2.78 13.85
N ASP A 80 26.20 -4.11 13.82
CA ASP A 80 26.96 -4.93 12.89
C ASP A 80 26.31 -4.86 11.50
N SER A 81 27.00 -4.20 10.56
CA SER A 81 26.55 -4.06 9.18
C SER A 81 26.27 -5.41 8.51
N ALA A 82 27.03 -6.47 8.85
CA ALA A 82 26.80 -7.80 8.29
C ALA A 82 25.48 -8.39 8.80
N CYS A 83 25.21 -8.28 10.11
CA CYS A 83 23.93 -8.68 10.69
C CYS A 83 22.77 -7.90 10.05
N LEU A 84 22.88 -6.57 9.99
CA LEU A 84 21.81 -5.71 9.47
C LEU A 84 21.46 -6.04 8.02
N LEU A 85 22.45 -6.26 7.17
CA LEU A 85 22.22 -6.63 5.78
C LEU A 85 21.68 -8.05 5.65
N ALA A 86 22.14 -8.99 6.48
CA ALA A 86 21.61 -10.36 6.50
C ALA A 86 20.13 -10.39 6.89
N GLU A 87 19.73 -9.65 7.91
CA GLU A 87 18.32 -9.55 8.34
C GLU A 87 17.45 -8.76 7.36
N ALA A 88 18.02 -7.80 6.62
CA ALA A 88 17.29 -7.03 5.61
C ALA A 88 17.06 -7.81 4.29
N THR A 89 18.01 -8.69 3.92
CA THR A 89 18.03 -9.38 2.61
C THR A 89 16.75 -10.16 2.29
N PRO A 90 16.13 -10.92 3.24
CA PRO A 90 14.89 -11.64 2.98
C PRO A 90 13.73 -10.79 2.48
N PHE A 91 13.71 -9.49 2.82
CA PHE A 91 12.66 -8.55 2.41
C PHE A 91 12.99 -7.86 1.10
N LEU A 92 14.28 -7.61 0.84
CA LEU A 92 14.76 -6.87 -0.33
C LEU A 92 15.07 -7.75 -1.54
N LYS A 93 15.08 -9.07 -1.37
CA LYS A 93 15.34 -10.01 -2.46
C LYS A 93 14.25 -10.05 -3.53
N TYR A 94 13.07 -9.48 -3.28
CA TYR A 94 12.02 -9.46 -4.29
C TYR A 94 12.15 -8.25 -5.22
N ARG A 95 11.85 -8.43 -6.50
CA ARG A 95 11.84 -7.35 -7.51
C ARG A 95 10.75 -6.31 -7.19
N PRO A 96 11.08 -5.03 -6.89
CA PRO A 96 10.07 -4.01 -6.58
C PRO A 96 9.32 -3.51 -7.83
N GLU A 97 9.83 -3.82 -9.03
CA GLU A 97 9.20 -3.48 -10.32
C GLU A 97 7.98 -4.33 -10.61
N ASP A 98 7.99 -5.56 -10.09
CA ASP A 98 6.95 -6.54 -10.31
C ASP A 98 5.94 -6.47 -9.16
N PRO A 99 4.65 -6.15 -9.44
CA PRO A 99 3.65 -6.01 -8.40
C PRO A 99 3.45 -7.25 -7.52
N ASP A 100 3.54 -8.46 -8.09
CA ASP A 100 3.31 -9.70 -7.33
C ASP A 100 4.52 -9.98 -6.43
N CYS A 101 5.74 -9.78 -6.95
CA CYS A 101 6.96 -9.92 -6.15
C CYS A 101 7.00 -8.90 -5.01
N ARG A 102 6.61 -7.65 -5.29
CA ARG A 102 6.53 -6.58 -4.29
C ARG A 102 5.45 -6.86 -3.25
N TYR A 103 4.31 -7.42 -3.65
CA TYR A 103 3.25 -7.80 -2.72
C TYR A 103 3.76 -8.83 -1.71
N VAL A 104 4.47 -9.87 -2.15
CA VAL A 104 5.09 -10.87 -1.28
C VAL A 104 6.10 -10.26 -0.31
N SER A 105 6.95 -9.34 -0.79
CA SER A 105 7.87 -8.59 0.07
C SER A 105 7.13 -7.80 1.16
N GLY A 106 6.05 -7.11 0.78
CA GLY A 106 5.20 -6.35 1.72
C GLY A 106 4.51 -7.24 2.76
N THR A 107 4.00 -8.39 2.36
CA THR A 107 3.43 -9.38 3.28
C THR A 107 4.50 -9.94 4.22
N ALA A 108 5.68 -10.32 3.71
CA ALA A 108 6.78 -10.81 4.53
C ALA A 108 7.21 -9.78 5.59
N LEU A 109 7.30 -8.51 5.21
CA LEU A 109 7.64 -7.43 6.12
C LEU A 109 6.55 -7.20 7.18
N SER A 110 5.27 -7.30 6.80
CA SER A 110 4.17 -7.14 7.75
C SER A 110 4.05 -8.32 8.73
N VAL A 111 4.36 -9.55 8.28
CA VAL A 111 4.49 -10.72 9.16
C VAL A 111 5.62 -10.51 10.17
N ALA A 112 6.78 -10.01 9.72
CA ALA A 112 7.90 -9.71 10.59
C ALA A 112 7.56 -8.64 11.64
N GLU A 113 6.88 -7.56 11.23
CA GLU A 113 6.45 -6.51 12.17
C GLU A 113 5.44 -7.00 13.21
N CYS A 114 4.53 -7.88 12.80
CA CYS A 114 3.64 -8.54 13.75
C CYS A 114 4.44 -9.40 14.75
N SER A 115 5.40 -10.20 14.28
CA SER A 115 6.17 -11.08 15.16
C SER A 115 7.14 -10.33 16.08
N ASP A 116 7.79 -9.29 15.58
CA ASP A 116 8.87 -8.60 16.29
C ASP A 116 8.34 -7.43 17.14
N PHE A 117 7.20 -6.82 16.76
CA PHE A 117 6.64 -5.62 17.42
C PHE A 117 5.17 -5.73 17.81
N SER A 118 4.47 -6.82 17.49
CA SER A 118 3.00 -6.94 17.65
C SER A 118 2.20 -5.89 16.86
N GLU A 119 2.78 -5.32 15.82
CA GLU A 119 2.14 -4.33 14.94
C GLU A 119 1.41 -5.02 13.79
N GLY A 120 0.18 -4.60 13.47
CA GLY A 120 -0.54 -5.09 12.28
C GLY A 120 -0.97 -6.56 12.31
N CYS A 121 -0.87 -7.25 13.45
CA CYS A 121 -1.15 -8.69 13.57
C CYS A 121 -2.59 -9.12 13.22
N GLN A 122 -3.58 -8.23 13.36
CA GLN A 122 -4.97 -8.55 12.98
C GLN A 122 -5.20 -8.50 11.46
N SER A 123 -4.29 -7.85 10.72
CA SER A 123 -4.38 -7.66 9.28
C SER A 123 -3.49 -8.59 8.47
N VAL A 124 -2.78 -9.51 9.13
CA VAL A 124 -1.76 -10.36 8.51
C VAL A 124 -1.89 -11.80 9.03
N ASP A 125 -2.21 -12.74 8.13
CA ASP A 125 -2.06 -14.18 8.39
C ASP A 125 -0.70 -14.64 7.83
N PRO A 126 0.22 -15.20 8.65
CA PRO A 126 1.47 -15.76 8.16
C PRO A 126 1.29 -16.81 7.05
N LYS A 127 0.16 -17.54 7.04
CA LYS A 127 -0.12 -18.54 5.99
C LYS A 127 -0.36 -17.90 4.63
N ASP A 128 -0.78 -16.64 4.58
CA ASP A 128 -0.94 -15.94 3.31
C ASP A 128 0.41 -15.77 2.62
N LEU A 129 1.49 -15.53 3.38
CA LEU A 129 2.84 -15.47 2.82
C LEU A 129 3.23 -16.80 2.16
N ASP A 130 2.98 -17.92 2.82
CA ASP A 130 3.28 -19.25 2.30
C ASP A 130 2.47 -19.55 1.02
N HIS A 131 1.18 -19.22 1.02
CA HIS A 131 0.33 -19.37 -0.16
C HIS A 131 0.80 -18.50 -1.33
N GLN A 132 1.20 -17.25 -1.07
CA GLN A 132 1.71 -16.35 -2.10
C GLN A 132 3.04 -16.86 -2.69
N LEU A 133 3.97 -17.34 -1.85
CA LEU A 133 5.23 -17.92 -2.30
C LEU A 133 5.00 -19.16 -3.16
N ALA A 134 4.09 -20.05 -2.75
CA ALA A 134 3.71 -21.21 -3.55
C ALA A 134 3.08 -20.80 -4.89
N ALA A 135 2.24 -19.76 -4.90
CA ALA A 135 1.63 -19.26 -6.13
C ALA A 135 2.68 -18.72 -7.12
N LEU A 136 3.67 -17.94 -6.64
CA LEU A 136 4.78 -17.46 -7.46
C LEU A 136 5.60 -18.61 -8.03
N GLN A 137 5.91 -19.61 -7.21
CA GLN A 137 6.67 -20.78 -7.63
C GLN A 137 5.91 -21.59 -8.69
N ASN A 138 4.62 -21.84 -8.48
CA ASN A 138 3.76 -22.57 -9.42
C ASN A 138 3.58 -21.81 -10.75
N ALA A 139 3.61 -20.48 -10.71
CA ALA A 139 3.58 -19.65 -11.91
C ALA A 139 4.94 -19.59 -12.65
N GLY A 140 6.00 -20.22 -12.11
CA GLY A 140 7.35 -20.15 -12.67
C GLY A 140 7.95 -18.74 -12.62
N LYS A 141 7.45 -17.89 -11.72
CA LYS A 141 7.82 -16.48 -11.65
C LYS A 141 9.08 -16.32 -10.81
N ASP A 142 10.15 -15.90 -11.46
CA ASP A 142 11.36 -15.50 -10.75
C ASP A 142 11.17 -14.11 -10.16
N CYS A 143 11.15 -14.02 -8.84
CA CYS A 143 11.08 -12.74 -8.14
C CYS A 143 12.40 -12.34 -7.50
N ASN A 144 13.39 -13.24 -7.49
CA ASN A 144 14.61 -13.03 -6.72
C ASN A 144 15.55 -12.05 -7.42
N ARG A 145 16.21 -11.22 -6.62
CA ARG A 145 17.29 -10.32 -7.01
C ARG A 145 18.20 -10.09 -5.81
N GLU A 146 19.39 -9.58 -6.09
CA GLU A 146 20.25 -9.03 -5.04
C GLU A 146 19.75 -7.62 -4.63
N PRO A 147 19.81 -7.27 -3.33
CA PRO A 147 19.64 -5.89 -2.88
C PRO A 147 20.68 -4.98 -3.52
N THR A 148 20.24 -3.84 -4.06
CA THR A 148 21.14 -2.87 -4.71
C THR A 148 22.03 -2.18 -3.69
N GLU A 149 23.18 -1.63 -4.13
CA GLU A 149 24.07 -0.90 -3.22
C GLU A 149 23.36 0.27 -2.52
N ILE A 150 22.47 0.94 -3.25
CA ILE A 150 21.67 2.07 -2.74
C ILE A 150 20.77 1.61 -1.59
N GLU A 151 20.11 0.46 -1.73
CA GLU A 151 19.23 -0.07 -0.70
C GLU A 151 20.00 -0.54 0.52
N ARG A 152 21.13 -1.22 0.31
CA ARG A 152 22.01 -1.66 1.41
C ARG A 152 22.53 -0.46 2.18
N ALA A 153 23.03 0.57 1.49
CA ALA A 153 23.52 1.80 2.12
C ALA A 153 22.40 2.54 2.86
N GLU A 154 21.20 2.65 2.28
CA GLU A 154 20.09 3.34 2.95
C GLU A 154 19.60 2.55 4.18
N VAL A 155 19.56 1.21 4.13
CA VAL A 155 19.24 0.38 5.30
C VAL A 155 20.25 0.60 6.42
N LEU A 156 21.55 0.55 6.13
CA LEU A 156 22.60 0.79 7.13
C LEU A 156 22.47 2.18 7.76
N LYS A 157 22.30 3.21 6.92
CA LYS A 157 22.09 4.58 7.37
C LYS A 157 20.85 4.71 8.27
N LEU A 158 19.73 4.11 7.89
CA LEU A 158 18.48 4.16 8.67
C LEU A 158 18.57 3.35 9.97
N ALA A 159 19.39 2.29 10.00
CA ALA A 159 19.68 1.48 11.17
C ALA A 159 20.69 2.14 12.13
N GLY A 160 21.28 3.29 11.76
CA GLY A 160 22.31 3.98 12.55
C GLY A 160 23.68 3.30 12.50
N SER A 161 23.93 2.48 11.47
CA SER A 161 25.21 1.84 11.21
C SER A 161 26.05 2.71 10.26
N PRO A 162 27.37 2.90 10.54
CA PRO A 162 28.27 3.65 9.66
C PRO A 162 28.54 2.94 8.33
#